data_AF-A0A6A8LM09-F1
#
_entry.id   AF-A0A6A8LM09-F1
#
_cell.length_a   1.000
_cell.length_b   1.000
_cell.length_c   1.000
_cell.angle_alpha   90.00
_cell.angle_beta   90.00
_cell.angle_gamma   90.00
#
_symmetry.space_group_name_H-M   'P 1'
#
loop_
_entity.id
_entity.type
_entity.pdbx_description
1 polymer ?
#
loop_
_entity_poly.entity_id
_entity_poly.type
_entity_poly.pdbx_seq_one_letter_code
_entity_poly.pdbx_strand_id
1 'polypeptide(L)'
;MGEKVKLIIATHRQYGDIILNDLYLPVQVGSDLNSTDLGYQKDNVGDNISAKNNKYSELTALYWAWKNMDAEYIGLVHYRRHFGGKNYHHGKDRLSWIITKSELEPMLDKYDVILPKKRRYYIETLYSHYAHTHYSNQLDVTFDIIKEKYPKYVNAYEKVINKTSGYMFNMVIMKKDLLDAYCTWLFDILFELEKRLGTQNLDAFQQRFYGRVSEIIFNVWLEKQFENGVIDKKRVNELPVVYLGKSNFNKKLVAFLMTIWRKSPYFSEGMDSLSLGLVESYFLYALYFWSLTYLSTTSLLMLPREPR
;
A
#
# COMPACT_ATOMS: atom_id res chain seq x y z
N MET A 1 -1.38 -1.62 32.86
CA MET A 1 -2.45 -1.11 31.97
C MET A 1 -1.87 -1.19 30.56
N GLY A 2 -2.46 -1.97 29.67
CA GLY A 2 -1.93 -2.16 28.31
C GLY A 2 -1.94 -0.86 27.50
N GLU A 3 -1.15 -0.80 26.43
CA GLU A 3 -1.12 0.36 25.55
C GLU A 3 -2.44 0.47 24.76
N LYS A 4 -3.06 1.66 24.71
CA LYS A 4 -4.32 1.86 23.96
C LYS A 4 -4.11 1.71 22.45
N VAL A 5 -3.02 2.25 21.92
CA VAL A 5 -2.69 2.16 20.49
C VAL A 5 -1.20 2.22 20.22
N LYS A 6 -0.74 1.43 19.25
CA LYS A 6 0.60 1.56 18.68
C LYS A 6 0.56 1.41 17.15
N LEU A 7 1.30 2.27 16.46
CA LEU A 7 1.45 2.24 15.01
C LEU A 7 2.86 1.80 14.63
N ILE A 8 2.99 0.64 14.00
CA ILE A 8 4.27 0.18 13.49
C ILE A 8 4.59 0.86 12.17
N ILE A 9 5.82 1.35 12.03
CA ILE A 9 6.35 1.89 10.77
C ILE A 9 7.26 0.83 10.16
N ALA A 10 6.80 0.14 9.12
CA ALA A 10 7.65 -0.77 8.36
C ALA A 10 8.73 0.02 7.59
N THR A 11 10.00 -0.14 7.98
CA THR A 11 11.12 0.63 7.42
C THR A 11 12.37 -0.20 7.15
N HIS A 12 13.13 0.20 6.13
CA HIS A 12 14.48 -0.32 5.81
C HIS A 12 15.49 0.82 5.72
N ARG A 13 15.15 2.00 6.25
CA ARG A 13 15.97 3.20 6.27
C ARG A 13 15.87 3.88 7.62
N GLN A 14 16.94 4.54 8.03
CA GLN A 14 16.87 5.47 9.14
C GLN A 14 15.85 6.56 8.82
N TYR A 15 14.90 6.71 9.72
CA TYR A 15 14.13 7.92 9.84
C TYR A 15 15.04 8.99 10.42
N GLY A 16 14.97 10.22 9.89
CA GLY A 16 15.43 11.38 10.67
C GLY A 16 14.64 11.49 11.97
N ASP A 17 14.97 12.46 12.84
CA ASP A 17 14.44 12.68 14.21
C ASP A 17 12.92 12.92 14.34
N ILE A 18 12.14 12.50 13.36
CA ILE A 18 10.93 13.16 12.96
C ILE A 18 9.66 12.36 13.33
N ILE A 19 9.76 11.06 13.61
CA ILE A 19 8.61 10.26 14.08
C ILE A 19 9.05 9.18 15.08
N LEU A 20 9.84 9.58 16.08
CA LEU A 20 10.07 8.75 17.25
C LEU A 20 9.23 9.35 18.38
N ASN A 21 8.04 8.81 18.58
CA ASN A 21 7.18 9.19 19.69
C ASN A 21 6.48 7.95 20.26
N ASP A 22 5.69 8.15 21.31
CA ASP A 22 4.99 7.09 22.02
C ASP A 22 3.90 6.38 21.19
N LEU A 23 3.46 6.98 20.08
CA LEU A 23 2.48 6.39 19.15
C LEU A 23 3.14 5.51 18.08
N TYR A 24 4.30 5.91 17.56
CA TYR A 24 4.93 5.27 16.41
C TYR A 24 6.15 4.44 16.80
N LEU A 25 6.12 3.16 16.46
CA LEU A 25 7.23 2.23 16.65
C LEU A 25 7.85 1.90 15.29
N PRO A 26 9.05 2.41 14.95
CA PRO A 26 9.75 1.95 13.75
C PRO A 26 10.15 0.49 13.91
N VAL A 27 9.78 -0.32 12.92
CA VAL A 27 10.19 -1.72 12.82
C VAL A 27 11.08 -1.86 11.59
N GLN A 28 12.36 -2.16 11.83
CA GLN A 28 13.31 -2.52 10.78
C GLN A 28 12.90 -3.86 10.18
N VAL A 29 12.56 -3.83 8.89
CA VAL A 29 12.10 -5.02 8.17
C VAL A 29 13.24 -5.72 7.44
N GLY A 30 13.15 -7.05 7.32
CA GLY A 30 14.16 -7.88 6.66
C GLY A 30 15.49 -7.88 7.39
N SER A 31 15.48 -7.81 8.73
CA SER A 31 16.68 -7.91 9.56
C SER A 31 17.42 -9.25 9.42
N ASP A 32 16.75 -10.33 9.00
CA ASP A 32 17.45 -11.59 8.64
C ASP A 32 18.21 -11.52 7.31
N LEU A 33 17.87 -10.55 6.44
CA LEU A 33 18.44 -10.40 5.10
C LEU A 33 19.48 -9.28 5.03
N ASN A 34 19.60 -8.45 6.08
CA ASN A 34 20.43 -7.26 6.08
C ASN A 34 21.22 -7.15 7.40
N SER A 35 22.52 -6.94 7.31
CA SER A 35 23.41 -6.79 8.48
C SER A 35 23.39 -5.39 9.09
N THR A 36 22.92 -4.36 8.38
CA THR A 36 22.86 -2.99 8.87
C THR A 36 21.87 -2.85 10.01
N ASP A 37 22.31 -2.33 11.14
CA ASP A 37 21.44 -1.99 12.26
C ASP A 37 21.01 -0.52 12.17
N LEU A 38 19.70 -0.26 12.12
CA LEU A 38 19.15 1.08 12.09
C LEU A 38 18.90 1.66 13.50
N GLY A 39 19.11 0.86 14.56
CA GLY A 39 18.81 1.24 15.94
C GLY A 39 17.32 1.17 16.29
N TYR A 40 16.52 0.44 15.49
CA TYR A 40 15.08 0.29 15.68
C TYR A 40 14.73 -1.14 16.12
N GLN A 41 13.48 -1.34 16.55
CA GLN A 41 12.94 -2.68 16.76
C GLN A 41 13.12 -3.51 15.48
N LYS A 42 13.70 -4.70 15.57
CA LYS A 42 13.90 -5.58 14.42
C LYS A 42 12.72 -6.52 14.25
N ASP A 43 12.35 -6.81 13.01
CA ASP A 43 11.29 -7.77 12.71
C ASP A 43 11.72 -9.23 12.88
N ASN A 44 12.99 -9.51 13.21
CA ASN A 44 13.52 -10.86 13.41
C ASN A 44 13.64 -11.30 14.89
N VAL A 45 12.92 -10.63 15.78
CA VAL A 45 12.86 -10.97 17.21
C VAL A 45 11.54 -11.69 17.52
N GLY A 46 11.57 -12.72 18.38
CA GLY A 46 10.36 -13.47 18.73
C GLY A 46 9.82 -14.31 17.56
N ASP A 47 8.49 -14.54 17.53
CA ASP A 47 7.85 -15.22 16.39
C ASP A 47 7.77 -14.27 15.20
N ASN A 48 8.37 -14.66 14.08
CA ASN A 48 8.55 -13.78 12.94
C ASN A 48 8.72 -14.51 11.60
N ILE A 49 8.69 -13.70 10.53
CA ILE A 49 8.96 -14.12 9.15
C ILE A 49 9.94 -13.18 8.45
N SER A 50 10.91 -12.61 9.18
CA SER A 50 11.84 -11.58 8.67
C SER A 50 12.62 -12.05 7.44
N ALA A 51 13.08 -13.31 7.44
CA ALA A 51 13.73 -13.95 6.29
C ALA A 51 12.90 -13.93 4.99
N LYS A 52 11.58 -13.70 5.07
CA LYS A 52 10.67 -13.61 3.91
C LYS A 52 10.47 -12.18 3.41
N ASN A 53 11.17 -11.17 3.93
CA ASN A 53 10.93 -9.76 3.60
C ASN A 53 11.09 -9.42 2.11
N ASN A 54 12.01 -10.07 1.39
CA ASN A 54 12.16 -9.92 -0.05
C ASN A 54 10.86 -10.23 -0.84
N LYS A 55 10.00 -11.09 -0.29
CA LYS A 55 8.72 -11.53 -0.85
C LYS A 55 7.51 -10.84 -0.21
N TYR A 56 7.50 -10.76 1.12
CA TYR A 56 6.35 -10.29 1.92
C TYR A 56 6.37 -8.78 2.19
N SER A 57 7.49 -8.10 1.92
CA SER A 57 7.65 -6.66 2.11
C SER A 57 7.18 -6.21 3.51
N GLU A 58 6.34 -5.17 3.60
CA GLU A 58 5.86 -4.61 4.88
C GLU A 58 5.04 -5.60 5.73
N LEU A 59 4.57 -6.72 5.17
CA LEU A 59 3.83 -7.74 5.94
C LEU A 59 4.71 -8.45 6.98
N THR A 60 6.03 -8.43 6.84
CA THR A 60 6.95 -8.95 7.86
C THR A 60 6.84 -8.18 9.18
N ALA A 61 6.71 -6.84 9.11
CA ALA A 61 6.39 -6.02 10.28
C ALA A 61 4.99 -6.32 10.83
N LEU A 62 3.99 -6.47 9.95
CA LEU A 62 2.63 -6.82 10.38
C LEU A 62 2.59 -8.14 11.15
N TYR A 63 3.26 -9.17 10.63
CA TYR A 63 3.35 -10.48 11.26
C TYR A 63 4.04 -10.36 12.62
N TRP A 64 5.18 -9.66 12.68
CA TRP A 64 5.89 -9.44 13.94
C TRP A 64 5.00 -8.74 14.98
N ALA A 65 4.30 -7.68 14.60
CA ALA A 65 3.39 -6.98 15.51
C ALA A 65 2.23 -7.87 15.97
N TRP A 66 1.65 -8.65 15.05
CA TRP A 66 0.59 -9.59 15.35
C TRP A 66 1.00 -10.59 16.46
N LYS A 67 2.23 -11.09 16.40
CA LYS A 67 2.73 -12.13 17.32
C LYS A 67 3.32 -11.59 18.62
N ASN A 68 3.88 -10.39 18.61
CA ASN A 68 4.75 -9.93 19.69
C ASN A 68 4.25 -8.67 20.42
N MET A 69 3.19 -8.01 19.93
CA MET A 69 2.69 -6.77 20.55
C MET A 69 1.37 -6.97 21.29
N ASP A 70 1.25 -6.30 22.43
CA ASP A 70 0.05 -6.21 23.25
C ASP A 70 -0.42 -4.74 23.34
N ALA A 71 -1.40 -4.40 22.51
CA ALA A 71 -2.08 -3.11 22.52
C ALA A 71 -3.54 -3.29 22.09
N GLU A 72 -4.45 -2.46 22.58
CA GLU A 72 -5.89 -2.54 22.24
C GLU A 72 -6.11 -2.30 20.74
N TYR A 73 -5.37 -1.35 20.16
CA TYR A 73 -5.30 -1.11 18.73
C TYR A 73 -3.86 -1.23 18.22
N ILE A 74 -3.71 -1.91 17.09
CA ILE A 74 -2.44 -1.97 16.37
C ILE A 74 -2.70 -1.45 14.96
N GLY A 75 -1.76 -0.65 14.46
CA GLY A 75 -1.80 -0.23 13.08
C GLY A 75 -0.47 -0.37 12.35
N LEU A 76 -0.54 -0.55 11.03
CA LEU A 76 0.61 -0.58 10.14
C LEU A 76 0.61 0.68 9.27
N VAL A 77 1.76 1.35 9.23
CA VAL A 77 2.08 2.40 8.26
C VAL A 77 3.40 2.09 7.55
N HIS A 78 3.63 2.74 6.42
CA HIS A 78 4.86 2.55 5.65
C HIS A 78 5.82 3.72 5.90
N TYR A 79 7.13 3.50 5.74
CA TYR A 79 8.15 4.56 5.92
C TYR A 79 7.99 5.83 5.05
N ARG A 80 7.10 5.84 4.06
CA ARG A 80 6.79 7.03 3.24
C ARG A 80 5.32 7.40 3.18
N ARG A 81 4.44 6.70 3.89
CA ARG A 81 2.98 6.88 3.83
C ARG A 81 2.40 6.76 5.23
N HIS A 82 1.83 7.86 5.73
CA HIS A 82 1.26 7.95 7.09
C HIS A 82 -0.18 8.43 7.02
N PHE A 83 -0.95 8.17 8.06
CA PHE A 83 -2.27 8.77 8.22
C PHE A 83 -2.14 10.27 8.51
N GLY A 84 -2.97 11.09 7.86
CA GLY A 84 -3.01 12.53 8.06
C GLY A 84 -3.96 12.94 9.20
N GLY A 85 -3.52 13.93 9.98
CA GLY A 85 -4.30 14.56 11.06
C GLY A 85 -5.00 15.84 10.62
N LYS A 86 -5.34 16.71 11.59
CA LYS A 86 -6.11 17.94 11.36
C LYS A 86 -5.37 18.97 10.49
N ASN A 87 -4.04 18.97 10.55
CA ASN A 87 -3.19 19.92 9.81
C ASN A 87 -2.87 19.48 8.36
N TYR A 88 -3.55 18.45 7.85
CA TYR A 88 -3.34 17.96 6.49
C TYR A 88 -3.51 19.09 5.46
N HIS A 89 -2.47 19.38 4.67
CA HIS A 89 -2.35 20.51 3.72
C HIS A 89 -2.25 21.93 4.31
N HIS A 90 -2.20 22.08 5.64
CA HIS A 90 -2.18 23.40 6.30
C HIS A 90 -0.86 23.72 7.04
N GLY A 91 0.00 22.73 7.29
CA GLY A 91 1.29 22.92 7.97
C GLY A 91 2.49 23.22 7.06
N LYS A 92 3.55 23.84 7.62
CA LYS A 92 4.77 24.27 6.90
C LYS A 92 5.55 23.12 6.27
N ASP A 93 5.57 21.95 6.92
CA ASP A 93 6.15 20.72 6.40
C ASP A 93 5.13 19.58 6.38
N ARG A 94 5.41 18.52 5.61
CA ARG A 94 4.51 17.36 5.53
C ARG A 94 4.46 16.53 6.82
N LEU A 95 5.38 16.74 7.75
CA LEU A 95 5.49 15.97 8.97
C LEU A 95 4.44 16.44 9.98
N SER A 96 4.24 17.75 10.04
CA SER A 96 3.13 18.37 10.77
C SER A 96 1.75 17.97 10.27
N TRP A 97 1.63 17.32 9.09
CA TRP A 97 0.36 16.81 8.57
C TRP A 97 0.02 15.43 9.11
N ILE A 98 0.97 14.72 9.73
CA ILE A 98 0.79 13.35 10.23
C ILE A 98 -0.08 13.38 11.48
N ILE A 99 -0.96 12.39 11.60
CA ILE A 99 -1.83 12.27 12.77
C ILE A 99 -1.01 12.06 14.04
N THR A 100 -1.38 12.79 15.08
CA THR A 100 -0.78 12.69 16.41
C THR A 100 -1.58 11.78 17.32
N LYS A 101 -0.98 11.36 18.44
CA LYS A 101 -1.66 10.52 19.44
C LYS A 101 -2.92 11.18 20.00
N SER A 102 -2.84 12.46 20.33
CA SER A 102 -3.96 13.24 20.88
C SER A 102 -5.11 13.42 19.88
N GLU A 103 -4.85 13.29 18.58
CA GLU A 103 -5.88 13.26 17.55
C GLU A 103 -6.47 11.85 17.35
N LEU A 104 -5.63 10.82 17.41
CA LEU A 104 -6.04 9.44 17.14
C LEU A 104 -6.84 8.83 18.30
N GLU A 105 -6.39 8.98 19.55
CA GLU A 105 -7.00 8.29 20.69
C GLU A 105 -8.50 8.56 20.88
N PRO A 106 -9.01 9.79 20.71
CA PRO A 106 -10.46 10.05 20.78
C PRO A 106 -11.27 9.41 19.64
N MET A 107 -10.63 9.04 18.53
CA MET A 107 -11.28 8.37 17.41
C MET A 107 -11.51 6.88 17.71
N LEU A 108 -10.63 6.26 18.49
CA LEU A 108 -10.66 4.83 18.80
C LEU A 108 -11.87 4.41 19.66
N ASP A 109 -12.48 5.35 20.36
CA ASP A 109 -13.72 5.10 21.10
C ASP A 109 -14.92 4.93 20.15
N LYS A 110 -14.83 5.51 18.94
CA LYS A 110 -15.91 5.56 17.95
C LYS A 110 -15.74 4.57 16.81
N TYR A 111 -14.50 4.25 16.45
CA TYR A 111 -14.18 3.46 15.28
C TYR A 111 -13.33 2.25 15.63
N ASP A 112 -13.74 1.07 15.13
CA ASP A 112 -13.00 -0.18 15.32
C ASP A 112 -11.89 -0.35 14.27
N VAL A 113 -12.04 0.31 13.11
CA VAL A 113 -11.09 0.27 12.01
C VAL A 113 -10.92 1.67 11.41
N ILE A 114 -9.67 2.09 11.22
CA ILE A 114 -9.30 3.32 10.52
C ILE A 114 -8.44 2.96 9.32
N LEU A 115 -8.83 3.46 8.15
CA LEU A 115 -8.27 3.11 6.85
C LEU A 115 -7.80 4.33 6.08
N PRO A 116 -6.88 4.18 5.12
CA PRO A 116 -6.60 5.25 4.18
C PRO A 116 -7.83 5.45 3.29
N LYS A 117 -8.00 6.66 2.75
CA LYS A 117 -9.01 6.88 1.70
C LYS A 117 -8.85 5.89 0.54
N LYS A 118 -9.98 5.36 0.05
CA LYS A 118 -9.97 4.45 -1.10
C LYS A 118 -9.32 5.08 -2.32
N ARG A 119 -8.56 4.25 -3.05
CA ARG A 119 -8.12 4.59 -4.40
C ARG A 119 -9.23 4.26 -5.38
N ARG A 120 -9.50 5.17 -6.31
CA ARG A 120 -10.46 4.99 -7.40
C ARG A 120 -9.71 4.80 -8.72
N TYR A 121 -10.08 3.76 -9.44
CA TYR A 121 -9.70 3.45 -10.80
C TYR A 121 -10.91 3.74 -11.69
N TYR A 122 -10.71 4.40 -12.83
CA TYR A 122 -11.83 4.81 -13.69
C TYR A 122 -12.14 3.80 -14.81
N ILE A 123 -11.13 3.01 -15.21
CA ILE A 123 -11.20 2.10 -16.36
C ILE A 123 -10.73 0.68 -16.03
N GLU A 124 -10.33 0.42 -14.78
CA GLU A 124 -9.76 -0.86 -14.35
C GLU A 124 -10.49 -1.38 -13.12
N THR A 125 -10.67 -2.70 -13.07
CA THR A 125 -11.04 -3.40 -11.84
C THR A 125 -9.79 -3.64 -10.99
N LEU A 126 -9.97 -4.04 -9.73
CA LEU A 126 -8.84 -4.45 -8.90
C LEU A 126 -8.05 -5.59 -9.55
N TYR A 127 -8.75 -6.53 -10.21
CA TYR A 127 -8.11 -7.60 -10.99
C TYR A 127 -7.27 -7.07 -12.15
N SER A 128 -7.86 -6.28 -13.05
CA SER A 128 -7.15 -5.83 -14.25
C SER A 128 -6.00 -4.90 -13.91
N HIS A 129 -6.18 -4.05 -12.88
CA HIS A 129 -5.09 -3.23 -12.35
C HIS A 129 -3.91 -4.06 -11.85
N TYR A 130 -4.19 -5.14 -11.12
CA TYR A 130 -3.17 -6.08 -10.67
C TYR A 130 -2.48 -6.76 -11.86
N ALA A 131 -3.26 -7.35 -12.77
CA ALA A 131 -2.78 -8.08 -13.94
C ALA A 131 -1.93 -7.22 -14.90
N HIS A 132 -2.09 -5.90 -14.88
CA HIS A 132 -1.25 -4.98 -15.64
C HIS A 132 0.13 -4.75 -15.04
N THR A 133 0.34 -5.10 -13.77
CA THR A 133 1.60 -4.87 -13.04
C THR A 133 2.27 -6.15 -12.56
N HIS A 134 1.50 -7.20 -12.31
CA HIS A 134 1.94 -8.50 -11.79
C HIS A 134 1.21 -9.62 -12.53
N TYR A 135 1.71 -10.85 -12.41
CA TYR A 135 1.11 -12.00 -13.10
C TYR A 135 -0.25 -12.37 -12.50
N SER A 136 -1.29 -12.40 -13.34
CA SER A 136 -2.66 -12.64 -12.90
C SER A 136 -2.86 -13.99 -12.21
N ASN A 137 -2.07 -15.01 -12.61
CA ASN A 137 -2.10 -16.34 -11.99
C ASN A 137 -1.89 -16.31 -10.47
N GLN A 138 -1.25 -15.27 -9.93
CA GLN A 138 -1.08 -15.10 -8.49
C GLN A 138 -2.42 -14.86 -7.80
N LEU A 139 -3.33 -14.09 -8.40
CA LEU A 139 -4.69 -13.89 -7.91
C LEU A 139 -5.59 -15.09 -8.21
N ASP A 140 -5.38 -15.77 -9.34
CA ASP A 140 -6.14 -16.97 -9.70
C ASP A 140 -5.89 -18.10 -8.68
N VAL A 141 -4.62 -18.40 -8.38
CA VAL A 141 -4.26 -19.39 -7.36
C VAL A 141 -4.72 -18.95 -5.97
N THR A 142 -4.70 -17.64 -5.67
CA THR A 142 -5.24 -17.12 -4.40
C THR A 142 -6.74 -17.37 -4.30
N PHE A 143 -7.50 -17.20 -5.40
CA PHE A 143 -8.92 -17.49 -5.43
C PHE A 143 -9.20 -18.98 -5.22
N ASP A 144 -8.43 -19.87 -5.84
CA ASP A 144 -8.54 -21.32 -5.63
C ASP A 144 -8.32 -21.70 -4.15
N ILE A 145 -7.29 -21.13 -3.51
CA ILE A 145 -7.04 -21.32 -2.08
C ILE A 145 -8.23 -20.85 -1.24
N ILE A 146 -8.79 -19.68 -1.55
CA ILE A 146 -9.97 -19.15 -0.85
C ILE A 146 -11.18 -20.05 -1.05
N LYS A 147 -11.41 -20.56 -2.26
CA LYS A 147 -12.52 -21.46 -2.56
C LYS A 147 -12.42 -22.77 -1.77
N GLU A 148 -11.22 -23.31 -1.62
CA GLU A 148 -10.98 -24.56 -0.90
C GLU A 148 -11.01 -24.38 0.63
N LYS A 149 -10.25 -23.42 1.17
CA LYS A 149 -10.06 -23.26 2.63
C LYS A 149 -11.12 -22.36 3.27
N TYR A 150 -11.67 -21.42 2.51
CA TYR A 150 -12.57 -20.37 2.98
C TYR A 150 -13.79 -20.19 2.05
N PRO A 151 -14.56 -21.24 1.71
CA PRO A 151 -15.62 -21.18 0.69
C PRO A 151 -16.67 -20.09 0.95
N LYS A 152 -16.89 -19.71 2.22
CA LYS A 152 -17.80 -18.61 2.59
C LYS A 152 -17.33 -17.21 2.13
N TYR A 153 -16.08 -17.07 1.68
CA TYR A 153 -15.49 -15.84 1.16
C TYR A 153 -15.58 -15.72 -0.37
N VAL A 154 -16.01 -16.75 -1.10
CA VAL A 154 -16.04 -16.76 -2.58
C VAL A 154 -16.85 -15.57 -3.12
N ASN A 155 -18.07 -15.37 -2.64
CA ASN A 155 -18.92 -14.25 -3.08
C ASN A 155 -18.29 -12.88 -2.77
N ALA A 156 -17.65 -12.74 -1.60
CA ALA A 156 -16.97 -11.51 -1.23
C ALA A 156 -15.75 -11.25 -2.13
N TYR A 157 -15.02 -12.31 -2.51
CA TYR A 157 -13.89 -12.23 -3.43
C TYR A 157 -14.33 -11.78 -4.81
N GLU A 158 -15.29 -12.47 -5.42
CA GLU A 158 -15.82 -12.14 -6.76
C GLU A 158 -16.40 -10.73 -6.80
N LYS A 159 -17.06 -10.29 -5.72
CA LYS A 159 -17.56 -8.92 -5.61
C LYS A 159 -16.43 -7.90 -5.58
N VAL A 160 -15.38 -8.15 -4.79
CA VAL A 160 -14.29 -7.18 -4.57
C VAL A 160 -13.36 -7.10 -5.77
N ILE A 161 -13.02 -8.23 -6.38
CA ILE A 161 -12.04 -8.30 -7.47
C ILE A 161 -12.51 -7.52 -8.72
N ASN A 162 -13.83 -7.40 -8.88
CA ASN A 162 -14.50 -6.65 -9.93
C ASN A 162 -14.77 -5.17 -9.59
N LYS A 163 -14.44 -4.69 -8.39
CA LYS A 163 -14.60 -3.27 -8.04
C LYS A 163 -13.54 -2.42 -8.75
N THR A 164 -13.91 -1.16 -9.00
CA THR A 164 -13.00 -0.13 -9.52
C THR A 164 -12.45 0.77 -8.41
N SER A 165 -12.64 0.40 -7.14
CA SER A 165 -12.03 1.11 -6.01
C SER A 165 -11.78 0.18 -4.83
N GLY A 166 -10.74 0.49 -4.05
CA GLY A 166 -10.32 -0.31 -2.90
C GLY A 166 -9.29 0.38 -2.02
N TYR A 167 -9.03 -0.23 -0.88
CA TYR A 167 -7.92 0.13 0.02
C TYR A 167 -6.65 -0.52 -0.50
N MET A 168 -5.84 0.25 -1.23
CA MET A 168 -4.69 -0.26 -2.00
C MET A 168 -3.36 -0.13 -1.26
N PHE A 169 -3.42 -0.18 0.07
CA PHE A 169 -2.25 -0.14 0.94
C PHE A 169 -2.47 -1.19 2.03
N ASN A 170 -1.39 -1.88 2.42
CA ASN A 170 -1.33 -2.64 3.67
C ASN A 170 -1.26 -1.68 4.88
N MET A 171 -2.08 -0.62 4.89
CA MET A 171 -2.13 0.37 5.96
C MET A 171 -3.52 0.34 6.60
N VAL A 172 -3.54 0.15 7.91
CA VAL A 172 -4.76 0.06 8.70
C VAL A 172 -4.42 0.31 10.16
N ILE A 173 -5.37 0.84 10.92
CA ILE A 173 -5.36 0.84 12.39
C ILE A 173 -6.63 0.10 12.79
N MET A 174 -6.54 -0.97 13.57
CA MET A 174 -7.72 -1.73 13.99
C MET A 174 -7.56 -2.31 15.38
N LYS A 175 -8.69 -2.67 15.99
CA LYS A 175 -8.70 -3.41 17.26
C LYS A 175 -7.90 -4.70 17.15
N LYS A 176 -7.28 -5.12 18.26
CA LYS A 176 -6.42 -6.29 18.32
C LYS A 176 -7.12 -7.59 17.91
N ASP A 177 -8.36 -7.80 18.36
CA ASP A 177 -9.17 -8.97 18.01
C ASP A 177 -9.46 -9.05 16.50
N LEU A 178 -9.78 -7.92 15.87
CA LEU A 178 -9.94 -7.81 14.42
C LEU A 178 -8.61 -8.05 13.70
N LEU A 179 -7.51 -7.52 14.23
CA LEU A 179 -6.17 -7.76 13.67
C LEU A 179 -5.81 -9.24 13.73
N ASP A 180 -6.11 -9.90 14.84
CA ASP A 180 -5.82 -11.32 15.04
C ASP A 180 -6.62 -12.19 14.07
N ALA A 181 -7.91 -11.91 13.91
CA ALA A 181 -8.76 -12.57 12.93
C ALA A 181 -8.27 -12.33 11.50
N TYR A 182 -7.87 -11.10 11.17
CA TYR A 182 -7.34 -10.75 9.86
C TYR A 182 -6.02 -11.46 9.57
N CYS A 183 -5.05 -11.38 10.47
CA CYS A 183 -3.72 -11.95 10.27
C CYS A 183 -3.77 -13.48 10.22
N THR A 184 -4.61 -14.11 11.04
CA THR A 184 -4.85 -15.57 10.99
C THR A 184 -5.32 -15.98 9.60
N TRP A 185 -6.31 -15.28 9.05
CA TRP A 185 -6.84 -15.55 7.71
C TRP A 185 -5.83 -15.24 6.61
N LEU A 186 -5.18 -14.07 6.69
CA LEU A 186 -4.25 -13.58 5.68
C LEU A 186 -3.04 -14.51 5.53
N PHE A 187 -2.34 -14.77 6.62
CA PHE A 187 -1.08 -15.53 6.57
C PHE A 187 -1.33 -17.00 6.26
N ASP A 188 -2.46 -17.58 6.66
CA ASP A 188 -2.83 -18.93 6.26
C ASP A 188 -3.05 -19.07 4.74
N ILE A 189 -3.57 -18.03 4.08
CA ILE A 189 -3.70 -17.97 2.61
C ILE A 189 -2.33 -17.73 1.97
N LEU A 190 -1.57 -16.74 2.44
CA LEU A 190 -0.29 -16.38 1.81
C LEU A 190 0.76 -17.50 1.93
N PHE A 191 0.80 -18.22 3.06
CA PHE A 191 1.70 -19.36 3.22
C PHE A 191 1.30 -20.53 2.32
N GLU A 192 0.00 -20.74 2.10
CA GLU A 192 -0.47 -21.73 1.12
C GLU A 192 -0.14 -21.31 -0.32
N LEU A 193 -0.31 -20.02 -0.64
CA LEU A 193 0.07 -19.46 -1.93
C LEU A 193 1.57 -19.65 -2.21
N GLU A 194 2.42 -19.43 -1.21
CA GLU A 194 3.85 -19.66 -1.32
C GLU A 194 4.20 -21.13 -1.59
N LYS A 195 3.47 -22.07 -0.99
CA LYS A 195 3.64 -23.51 -1.28
C LYS A 195 3.22 -23.87 -2.70
N ARG A 196 2.07 -23.38 -3.17
CA ARG A 196 1.53 -23.71 -4.52
C ARG A 196 2.34 -23.11 -5.65
N LEU A 197 2.78 -21.86 -5.49
CA LEU A 197 3.55 -21.17 -6.51
C LEU A 197 5.04 -21.52 -6.46
N GLY A 198 5.54 -22.01 -5.32
CA GLY A 198 6.88 -22.51 -5.14
C GLY A 198 7.98 -21.47 -5.40
N THR A 199 9.18 -21.95 -5.69
CA THR A 199 10.31 -21.09 -6.08
C THR A 199 10.13 -20.68 -7.54
N GLN A 200 9.96 -19.38 -7.75
CA GLN A 200 9.88 -18.78 -9.07
C GLN A 200 11.11 -17.90 -9.31
N ASN A 201 11.68 -17.97 -10.52
CA ASN A 201 12.73 -17.06 -10.98
C ASN A 201 12.09 -15.73 -11.40
N LEU A 202 11.70 -14.94 -10.41
CA LEU A 202 11.14 -13.61 -10.57
C LEU A 202 12.21 -12.55 -10.33
N ASP A 203 12.11 -11.42 -11.03
CA ASP A 203 12.88 -10.25 -10.66
C ASP A 203 12.45 -9.71 -9.28
N ALA A 204 13.27 -8.84 -8.69
CA ALA A 204 13.07 -8.31 -7.35
C ALA A 204 11.74 -7.53 -7.18
N PHE A 205 11.18 -6.99 -8.26
CA PHE A 205 9.88 -6.32 -8.23
C PHE A 205 8.75 -7.36 -8.23
N GLN A 206 8.78 -8.32 -9.16
CA GLN A 206 7.75 -9.37 -9.24
C GLN A 206 7.74 -10.29 -8.02
N GLN A 207 8.88 -10.53 -7.38
CA GLN A 207 8.97 -11.39 -6.19
C GLN A 207 8.14 -10.88 -4.99
N ARG A 208 7.82 -9.58 -4.97
CA ARG A 208 7.07 -8.93 -3.87
C ARG A 208 5.55 -9.10 -3.96
N PHE A 209 5.08 -9.97 -4.87
CA PHE A 209 3.66 -10.11 -5.15
C PHE A 209 2.82 -10.54 -3.94
N TYR A 210 3.37 -11.25 -2.94
CA TYR A 210 2.61 -11.59 -1.73
C TYR A 210 2.10 -10.35 -0.99
N GLY A 211 2.94 -9.31 -0.91
CA GLY A 211 2.54 -8.00 -0.38
C GLY A 211 1.52 -7.26 -1.25
N ARG A 212 1.39 -7.63 -2.53
CA ARG A 212 0.41 -7.04 -3.47
C ARG A 212 -0.90 -7.79 -3.45
N VAL A 213 -0.85 -9.12 -3.41
CA VAL A 213 -2.01 -9.98 -3.19
C VAL A 213 -2.68 -9.57 -1.88
N SER A 214 -1.92 -9.34 -0.80
CA SER A 214 -2.48 -8.89 0.48
C SER A 214 -3.25 -7.57 0.39
N GLU A 215 -2.80 -6.60 -0.42
CA GLU A 215 -3.52 -5.34 -0.64
C GLU A 215 -4.92 -5.62 -1.23
N ILE A 216 -5.02 -6.57 -2.16
CA ILE A 216 -6.29 -6.98 -2.77
C ILE A 216 -7.16 -7.76 -1.79
N ILE A 217 -6.63 -8.83 -1.20
CA ILE A 217 -7.42 -9.74 -0.37
C ILE A 217 -7.78 -9.15 0.99
N PHE A 218 -7.10 -8.09 1.44
CA PHE A 218 -7.57 -7.29 2.57
C PHE A 218 -8.98 -6.71 2.32
N ASN A 219 -9.26 -6.23 1.11
CA ASN A 219 -10.58 -5.73 0.75
C ASN A 219 -11.63 -6.86 0.75
N VAL A 220 -11.23 -8.08 0.40
CA VAL A 220 -12.07 -9.28 0.47
C VAL A 220 -12.42 -9.61 1.90
N TRP A 221 -11.43 -9.60 2.79
CA TRP A 221 -11.63 -9.85 4.21
C TRP A 221 -12.59 -8.84 4.84
N LEU A 222 -12.38 -7.56 4.56
CA LEU A 222 -13.19 -6.47 5.09
C LEU A 222 -14.64 -6.52 4.58
N GLU A 223 -14.84 -6.78 3.29
CA GLU A 223 -16.19 -6.97 2.73
C GLU A 223 -16.91 -8.11 3.44
N LYS A 224 -16.21 -9.23 3.69
CA LYS A 224 -16.80 -10.36 4.39
C LYS A 224 -17.17 -10.03 5.84
N GLN A 225 -16.33 -9.28 6.55
CA GLN A 225 -16.65 -8.87 7.93
C GLN A 225 -17.87 -7.95 7.99
N PHE A 226 -18.05 -7.09 6.98
CA PHE A 226 -19.26 -6.28 6.84
C PHE A 226 -20.51 -7.13 6.58
N GLU A 227 -20.42 -8.10 5.68
CA GLU A 227 -21.54 -9.01 5.37
C GLU A 227 -21.96 -9.83 6.59
N ASN A 228 -21.00 -10.25 7.41
CA ASN A 228 -21.26 -11.02 8.62
C ASN A 228 -21.71 -10.15 9.81
N GLY A 229 -21.69 -8.82 9.69
CA GLY A 229 -21.99 -7.90 10.81
C GLY A 229 -20.94 -7.86 11.92
N VAL A 230 -19.75 -8.43 11.70
CA VAL A 230 -18.63 -8.40 12.65
C VAL A 230 -18.07 -6.99 12.78
N ILE A 231 -18.01 -6.25 11.67
CA ILE A 231 -17.61 -4.84 11.65
C ILE A 231 -18.81 -4.03 11.17
N ASP A 232 -19.28 -3.07 11.97
CA ASP A 232 -20.25 -2.09 11.51
C ASP A 232 -19.53 -1.06 10.62
N LYS A 233 -20.03 -0.87 9.39
CA LYS A 233 -19.51 0.14 8.46
C LYS A 233 -19.51 1.56 9.06
N LYS A 234 -20.42 1.86 10.00
CA LYS A 234 -20.47 3.15 10.71
C LYS A 234 -19.29 3.34 11.68
N ARG A 235 -18.67 2.23 12.11
CA ARG A 235 -17.48 2.20 12.97
C ARG A 235 -16.18 2.07 12.17
N VAL A 236 -16.23 2.35 10.86
CA VAL A 236 -15.04 2.49 10.01
C VAL A 236 -14.85 3.94 9.64
N ASN A 237 -13.62 4.46 9.82
CA ASN A 237 -13.27 5.80 9.39
C ASN A 237 -12.16 5.79 8.33
N GLU A 238 -12.19 6.76 7.41
CA GLU A 238 -11.15 6.95 6.41
C GLU A 238 -10.36 8.24 6.66
N LEU A 239 -9.04 8.14 6.68
CA LEU A 239 -8.12 9.26 6.83
C LEU A 239 -7.34 9.54 5.53
N PRO A 240 -6.94 10.80 5.29
CA PRO A 240 -6.03 11.11 4.20
C PRO A 240 -4.65 10.45 4.43
N VAL A 241 -3.87 10.31 3.36
CA VAL A 241 -2.51 9.74 3.42
C VAL A 241 -1.48 10.83 3.14
N VAL A 242 -0.57 11.02 4.09
CA VAL A 242 0.59 11.89 3.96
C VAL A 242 1.73 11.13 3.29
N TYR A 243 2.27 11.70 2.21
CA TYR A 243 3.41 11.14 1.48
C TYR A 243 4.70 11.84 1.88
N LEU A 244 5.60 11.11 2.55
CA LEU A 244 6.92 11.58 2.94
C LEU A 244 7.92 11.23 1.83
N GLY A 245 8.53 12.26 1.24
CA GLY A 245 9.47 12.14 0.12
C GLY A 245 9.08 12.95 -1.11
N LYS A 246 10.06 13.23 -1.98
CA LYS A 246 9.85 13.89 -3.27
C LYS A 246 9.00 12.98 -4.16
N SER A 247 7.72 13.32 -4.33
CA SER A 247 6.87 12.67 -5.32
C SER A 247 7.23 13.21 -6.69
N ASN A 248 8.02 12.46 -7.46
CA ASN A 248 8.30 12.80 -8.86
C ASN A 248 7.10 12.42 -9.73
N PHE A 249 6.01 13.18 -9.61
CA PHE A 249 4.79 12.99 -10.40
C PHE A 249 5.09 12.89 -11.90
N ASN A 250 6.00 13.73 -12.39
CA ASN A 250 6.42 13.75 -13.80
C ASN A 250 7.03 12.41 -14.24
N LYS A 251 7.86 11.77 -13.41
CA LYS A 251 8.43 10.45 -13.74
C LYS A 251 7.37 9.35 -13.77
N LYS A 252 6.37 9.42 -12.89
CA LYS A 252 5.25 8.46 -12.86
C LYS A 252 4.33 8.61 -14.07
N LEU A 253 4.03 9.85 -14.45
CA LEU A 253 3.22 10.14 -15.63
C LEU A 253 3.93 9.68 -16.91
N VAL A 254 5.22 9.98 -17.06
CA VAL A 254 6.03 9.51 -18.19
C VAL A 254 6.08 7.98 -18.26
N ALA A 255 6.32 7.29 -17.14
CA ALA A 255 6.35 5.82 -17.11
C ALA A 255 4.99 5.19 -17.47
N PHE A 256 3.89 5.80 -17.02
CA PHE A 256 2.54 5.37 -17.37
C PHE A 256 2.25 5.54 -18.86
N LEU A 257 2.56 6.72 -19.42
CA LEU A 257 2.40 6.99 -20.85
C LEU A 257 3.29 6.09 -21.72
N MET A 258 4.52 5.82 -21.29
CA MET A 258 5.41 4.85 -21.95
C MET A 258 4.82 3.44 -21.94
N THR A 259 4.17 3.03 -20.84
CA THR A 259 3.53 1.71 -20.74
C THR A 259 2.31 1.60 -21.67
N ILE A 260 1.51 2.67 -21.77
CA ILE A 260 0.40 2.73 -22.74
C ILE A 260 0.95 2.67 -24.17
N TRP A 261 1.98 3.45 -24.47
CA TRP A 261 2.57 3.51 -25.80
C TRP A 261 3.18 2.16 -26.23
N ARG A 262 3.90 1.47 -25.32
CA ARG A 262 4.47 0.13 -25.59
C ARG A 262 3.42 -0.96 -25.79
N LYS A 263 2.19 -0.76 -25.29
CA LYS A 263 1.06 -1.67 -25.51
C LYS A 263 0.20 -1.29 -26.72
N SER A 264 0.51 -0.18 -27.38
CA SER A 264 -0.18 0.26 -28.59
C SER A 264 0.17 -0.65 -29.78
N PRO A 265 -0.79 -0.99 -30.67
CA PRO A 265 -0.52 -1.86 -31.83
C PRO A 265 0.56 -1.33 -32.78
N TYR A 266 0.87 -0.02 -32.72
CA TYR A 266 1.98 0.60 -33.45
C TYR A 266 3.38 0.19 -32.93
N PHE A 267 3.49 -0.34 -31.71
CA PHE A 267 4.76 -0.81 -31.13
C PHE A 267 5.10 -2.25 -31.54
N SER A 268 4.10 -3.03 -31.96
CA SER A 268 4.25 -4.46 -32.30
C SER A 268 4.65 -4.73 -33.76
N GLU A 269 4.68 -3.73 -34.64
CA GLU A 269 5.06 -3.91 -36.04
C GLU A 269 6.45 -3.31 -36.33
N GLY A 270 7.48 -4.17 -36.29
CA GLY A 270 8.64 -4.06 -37.19
C GLY A 270 9.69 -2.95 -36.96
N MET A 271 9.72 -2.22 -35.84
CA MET A 271 10.81 -1.27 -35.57
C MET A 271 12.07 -1.97 -35.01
N ASP A 272 13.23 -1.69 -35.61
CA ASP A 272 14.53 -2.16 -35.12
C ASP A 272 14.95 -1.45 -33.81
N SER A 273 15.91 -2.03 -33.07
CA SER A 273 16.32 -1.50 -31.75
C SER A 273 16.86 -0.06 -31.76
N LEU A 274 17.41 0.38 -32.90
CA LEU A 274 17.99 1.71 -33.09
C LEU A 274 16.89 2.77 -33.32
N SER A 275 15.90 2.45 -34.16
CA SER A 275 14.71 3.29 -34.35
C SER A 275 13.86 3.35 -33.08
N LEU A 276 13.78 2.27 -32.30
CA LEU A 276 13.14 2.27 -30.98
C LEU A 276 13.78 3.27 -30.02
N GLY A 277 15.12 3.26 -29.91
CA GLY A 277 15.85 4.18 -29.03
C GLY A 277 15.65 5.64 -29.41
N LEU A 278 15.61 5.94 -30.72
CA LEU A 278 15.31 7.27 -31.23
C LEU A 278 13.88 7.70 -30.92
N VAL A 279 12.88 6.84 -31.18
CA VAL A 279 11.46 7.18 -30.95
C VAL A 279 11.16 7.33 -29.45
N GLU A 280 11.70 6.48 -28.58
CA GLU A 280 11.60 6.66 -27.13
C GLU A 280 12.23 7.99 -26.69
N SER A 281 13.39 8.36 -27.26
CA SER A 281 14.06 9.63 -26.98
C SER A 281 13.23 10.84 -27.42
N TYR A 282 12.64 10.80 -28.62
CA TYR A 282 11.79 11.86 -29.15
C TYR A 282 10.46 11.99 -28.40
N PHE A 283 9.85 10.86 -27.99
CA PHE A 283 8.63 10.87 -27.20
C PHE A 283 8.88 11.43 -25.79
N LEU A 284 10.00 11.08 -25.17
CA LEU A 284 10.45 11.66 -23.89
C LEU A 284 10.74 13.16 -24.04
N TYR A 285 11.36 13.59 -25.14
CA TYR A 285 11.59 15.00 -25.44
C TYR A 285 10.28 15.76 -25.64
N ALA A 286 9.35 15.20 -26.42
CA ALA A 286 8.04 15.79 -26.67
C ALA A 286 7.22 15.92 -25.38
N LEU A 287 7.24 14.91 -24.50
CA LEU A 287 6.59 14.96 -23.18
C LEU A 287 7.25 15.97 -22.24
N TYR A 288 8.58 16.06 -22.26
CA TYR A 288 9.31 17.05 -21.48
C TYR A 288 8.96 18.47 -21.93
N PHE A 289 8.96 18.74 -23.24
CA PHE A 289 8.57 20.04 -23.80
C PHE A 289 7.09 20.36 -23.57
N TRP A 290 6.20 19.37 -23.70
CA TRP A 290 4.78 19.54 -23.38
C TRP A 290 4.57 19.86 -21.90
N SER A 291 5.34 19.24 -20.99
CA SER A 291 5.28 19.58 -19.56
C SER A 291 5.77 21.00 -19.26
N LEU A 292 6.78 21.49 -20.00
CA LEU A 292 7.29 22.86 -19.87
C LEU A 292 6.30 23.90 -20.41
N THR A 293 5.63 23.61 -21.53
CA THR A 293 4.63 24.52 -22.13
C THR A 293 3.28 24.50 -21.39
N TYR A 294 2.90 23.37 -20.80
CA TYR A 294 1.73 23.29 -19.92
C TYR A 294 1.93 24.12 -18.63
N LEU A 295 3.16 24.19 -18.11
CA LEU A 295 3.52 25.02 -16.96
C LEU A 295 3.61 26.52 -17.29
N SER A 296 4.03 26.90 -18.50
CA SER A 296 4.02 28.32 -18.91
C SER A 296 2.62 28.87 -19.21
N THR A 297 1.67 28.00 -19.60
CA THR A 297 0.28 28.41 -19.89
C THR A 297 -0.62 28.40 -18.65
N THR A 298 -0.37 27.52 -17.68
CA THR A 298 -1.10 27.53 -16.39
C THR A 298 -0.63 28.63 -15.44
N SER A 299 0.57 29.17 -15.59
CA SER A 299 1.03 30.36 -14.85
C SER A 299 0.51 31.69 -15.43
N LEU A 300 -0.02 31.70 -16.67
CA LEU A 300 -0.63 32.88 -17.28
C LEU A 300 -2.14 33.01 -17.01
N LEU A 301 -2.82 31.93 -16.58
CA LEU A 301 -4.27 31.89 -16.33
C LEU A 301 -4.65 32.04 -14.84
N MET A 302 -3.67 32.29 -13.96
CA MET A 302 -3.85 32.48 -12.51
C MET A 302 -3.29 33.84 -12.03
N LEU A 303 -3.58 34.92 -12.76
CA LEU A 303 -3.47 36.26 -12.20
C LEU A 303 -4.81 36.62 -11.50
N PRO A 304 -4.80 37.06 -10.24
CA PRO A 304 -6.01 37.45 -9.54
C PRO A 304 -6.64 38.66 -10.25
N ARG A 305 -7.92 38.56 -10.60
CA ARG A 305 -8.73 39.76 -10.88
C ARG A 305 -8.84 40.55 -9.57
N GLU A 306 -8.34 41.78 -9.57
CA GLU A 306 -8.55 42.72 -8.47
C GLU A 306 -10.05 42.98 -8.23
N PRO A 307 -10.45 43.26 -6.98
CA PRO A 307 -11.83 43.50 -6.64
C PRO A 307 -12.28 44.92 -7.05
N ARG A 308 -13.43 45.01 -7.73
CA ARG A 308 -14.35 46.15 -7.67
C ARG A 308 -15.73 45.62 -7.30
#